data_AF-A0A4U2CCX7-F1
#
_entry.id   AF-A0A4U2CCX7-F1
#
_cell.length_a   1.000
_cell.length_b   1.000
_cell.length_c   1.000
_cell.angle_alpha   90.00
_cell.angle_beta   90.00
_cell.angle_gamma   90.00
#
_symmetry.space_group_name_H-M   'P 1'
#
loop_
_entity.id
_entity.type
_entity.pdbx_description
1 polymer ?
#
loop_
_entity_poly.entity_id
_entity_poly.type
_entity_poly.pdbx_seq_one_letter_code
_entity_poly.pdbx_strand_id
1 'polypeptide(L)'
;MVSTFNSISGSKRSLHVQVAREIARGILSGELPQGSIIPGEMALCEQFGISRTALREAVKLLTSKGLLESRPKIGTRVVDRAYWNFLDPQLIEWMDGLTDIDQFCSQFLGLRRAIEPEACALAAKFATAEQRIELSEIFQKMVEVDAAEVFDQESWTNIDIRFHSLIFNATGN
;
A
#
# COMPACT_ATOMS: atom_id res chain seq x y z
N MET A 1 -27.90 -3.45 -6.83
CA MET A 1 -27.83 -1.99 -6.71
C MET A 1 -26.66 -1.52 -7.56
N VAL A 2 -26.85 -0.51 -8.42
CA VAL A 2 -25.80 0.01 -9.30
C VAL A 2 -24.97 0.98 -8.49
N SER A 3 -23.70 0.66 -8.22
CA SER A 3 -22.77 1.60 -7.57
C SER A 3 -22.54 2.79 -8.48
N THR A 4 -22.79 4.00 -7.98
CA THR A 4 -22.67 5.26 -8.73
C THR A 4 -21.27 5.84 -8.51
N PHE A 5 -20.51 6.07 -9.58
CA PHE A 5 -19.19 6.72 -9.50
C PHE A 5 -19.31 8.24 -9.72
N ASN A 6 -18.50 9.03 -9.00
CA ASN A 6 -18.54 10.49 -9.07
C ASN A 6 -17.50 11.07 -10.06
N SER A 7 -17.81 12.25 -10.61
CA SER A 7 -16.91 12.99 -11.51
C SER A 7 -15.68 13.52 -10.76
N ILE A 8 -14.50 13.31 -11.34
CA ILE A 8 -13.23 13.69 -10.74
C ILE A 8 -12.69 14.95 -11.42
N SER A 9 -12.77 16.11 -10.76
CA SER A 9 -12.14 17.36 -11.23
C SER A 9 -11.29 18.00 -10.11
N GLY A 10 -10.02 18.32 -10.42
CA GLY A 10 -9.24 19.30 -9.65
C GLY A 10 -8.02 18.86 -8.82
N SER A 11 -7.37 17.71 -9.07
CA SER A 11 -6.14 17.32 -8.34
C SER A 11 -4.89 17.26 -9.24
N LYS A 12 -3.72 17.62 -8.67
CA LYS A 12 -2.36 17.51 -9.29
C LYS A 12 -1.98 16.06 -9.70
N ARG A 13 -2.73 15.04 -9.27
CA ARG A 13 -2.52 13.63 -9.65
C ARG A 13 -3.08 13.36 -11.04
N SER A 14 -2.42 12.50 -11.82
CA SER A 14 -2.90 12.13 -13.15
C SER A 14 -4.32 11.55 -13.08
N LEU A 15 -5.20 11.95 -14.01
CA LEU A 15 -6.63 11.60 -14.01
C LEU A 15 -6.88 10.09 -13.87
N HIS A 16 -6.09 9.26 -14.55
CA HIS A 16 -6.22 7.80 -14.48
C HIS A 16 -5.92 7.26 -13.06
N VAL A 17 -5.03 7.89 -12.29
CA VAL A 17 -4.75 7.49 -10.89
C VAL A 17 -5.94 7.79 -10.00
N GLN A 18 -6.64 8.89 -10.23
CA GLN A 18 -7.82 9.25 -9.45
C GLN A 18 -8.97 8.29 -9.74
N VAL A 19 -9.18 7.94 -11.01
CA VAL A 19 -10.16 6.91 -11.43
C VAL A 19 -9.81 5.55 -10.83
N ALA A 20 -8.53 5.17 -10.86
CA ALA A 20 -8.07 3.94 -10.22
C ALA A 20 -8.36 3.96 -8.71
N ARG A 21 -8.08 5.07 -8.02
CA ARG A 21 -8.39 5.23 -6.60
C ARG A 21 -9.87 5.02 -6.30
N GLU A 22 -10.78 5.62 -7.07
CA GLU A 22 -12.22 5.45 -6.86
C GLU A 22 -12.67 4.00 -7.01
N ILE A 23 -12.23 3.33 -8.09
CA ILE A 23 -12.56 1.91 -8.32
C ILE A 23 -11.93 1.04 -7.21
N ALA A 24 -10.67 1.30 -6.84
CA ALA A 24 -10.01 0.56 -5.76
C ALA A 24 -10.73 0.71 -4.43
N ARG A 25 -11.16 1.92 -4.07
CA ARG A 25 -11.89 2.15 -2.83
C ARG A 25 -13.23 1.42 -2.81
N GLY A 26 -13.95 1.37 -3.94
CA GLY A 26 -15.17 0.55 -4.06
C GLY A 26 -14.89 -0.96 -3.90
N ILE A 27 -13.76 -1.46 -4.38
CA ILE A 27 -13.33 -2.86 -4.15
C ILE A 27 -12.97 -3.09 -2.69
N LEU A 28 -12.16 -2.20 -2.11
CA LEU A 28 -11.65 -2.29 -0.73
C LEU A 28 -12.77 -2.17 0.31
N SER A 29 -13.80 -1.35 0.06
CA SER A 29 -14.98 -1.22 0.92
C SER A 29 -15.97 -2.36 0.78
N GLY A 30 -15.86 -3.17 -0.28
CA GLY A 30 -16.79 -4.25 -0.60
C GLY A 30 -18.00 -3.84 -1.45
N GLU A 31 -18.12 -2.56 -1.84
CA GLU A 31 -19.14 -2.10 -2.79
C GLU A 31 -19.01 -2.77 -4.17
N LEU A 32 -17.79 -3.13 -4.56
CA LEU A 32 -17.46 -3.97 -5.72
C LEU A 32 -16.95 -5.32 -5.20
N PRO A 33 -17.85 -6.32 -5.03
CA PRO A 33 -17.48 -7.58 -4.39
C PRO A 33 -16.43 -8.36 -5.16
N GLN A 34 -15.65 -9.17 -4.44
CA GLN A 34 -14.72 -10.13 -5.04
C GLN A 34 -15.43 -11.05 -6.04
N GLY A 35 -14.80 -11.31 -7.18
CA GLY A 35 -15.36 -12.11 -8.26
C GLY A 35 -16.43 -11.41 -9.10
N SER A 36 -16.90 -10.22 -8.71
CA SER A 36 -17.85 -9.45 -9.52
C SER A 36 -17.20 -8.88 -10.78
N ILE A 37 -17.99 -8.73 -11.85
CA ILE A 37 -17.57 -8.11 -13.09
C ILE A 37 -17.91 -6.62 -13.01
N ILE A 38 -16.92 -5.75 -13.18
CA ILE A 38 -17.14 -4.30 -13.19
C ILE A 38 -17.78 -3.87 -14.53
N PRO A 39 -18.46 -2.71 -14.58
CA PRO A 39 -19.02 -2.21 -15.83
C PRO A 39 -17.98 -2.13 -16.95
N GLY A 40 -18.41 -2.32 -18.20
CA GLY A 40 -17.52 -2.30 -19.36
C GLY A 40 -16.88 -0.93 -19.60
N GLU A 41 -15.79 -0.91 -20.39
CA GLU A 41 -15.00 0.32 -20.63
C GLU A 41 -15.86 1.51 -21.06
N MET A 42 -16.83 1.28 -21.94
CA MET A 42 -17.71 2.35 -22.46
C MET A 42 -18.56 2.97 -21.35
N ALA A 43 -19.19 2.16 -20.51
CA ALA A 43 -20.03 2.63 -19.42
C ALA A 43 -19.22 3.36 -18.35
N LEU A 44 -18.04 2.84 -17.99
CA LEU A 44 -17.14 3.53 -17.06
C LEU A 44 -16.61 4.86 -17.62
N CYS A 45 -16.28 4.92 -18.92
CA CYS A 45 -15.86 6.19 -19.54
C CYS A 45 -16.96 7.24 -19.47
N GLU A 46 -18.22 6.86 -19.69
CA GLU A 46 -19.37 7.75 -19.59
C GLU A 46 -19.61 8.21 -18.15
N GLN A 47 -19.59 7.28 -17.18
CA GLN A 47 -19.81 7.59 -15.76
C GLN A 47 -18.72 8.49 -15.17
N PHE A 48 -17.45 8.21 -15.47
CA PHE A 48 -16.33 9.04 -14.99
C PHE A 48 -16.08 10.29 -15.84
N GLY A 49 -16.65 10.38 -17.05
CA GLY A 49 -16.41 11.48 -17.98
C GLY A 49 -14.99 11.53 -18.53
N ILE A 50 -14.37 10.37 -18.80
CA ILE A 50 -12.95 10.27 -19.20
C ILE A 50 -12.77 9.58 -20.56
N SER A 51 -11.56 9.71 -21.12
CA SER A 51 -11.18 8.98 -22.34
C SER A 51 -10.94 7.50 -22.07
N ARG A 52 -11.14 6.67 -23.10
CA ARG A 52 -10.82 5.22 -23.05
C ARG A 52 -9.35 4.95 -22.70
N THR A 53 -8.44 5.79 -23.19
CA THR A 53 -7.01 5.67 -22.88
C THR A 53 -6.75 5.86 -21.38
N ALA A 54 -7.33 6.91 -20.77
CA ALA A 54 -7.18 7.14 -19.33
C ALA A 54 -7.79 6.00 -18.50
N LEU A 55 -8.97 5.49 -18.89
CA LEU A 55 -9.57 4.35 -18.22
C LEU A 55 -8.71 3.09 -18.31
N ARG A 56 -8.10 2.81 -19.47
CA ARG A 56 -7.22 1.65 -19.65
C ARG A 56 -5.98 1.73 -18.77
N GLU A 57 -5.39 2.91 -18.61
CA GLU A 57 -4.27 3.10 -17.68
C GLU A 57 -4.71 2.90 -16.22
N ALA A 58 -5.92 3.35 -15.86
CA ALA A 58 -6.48 3.08 -14.53
C ALA A 58 -6.67 1.57 -14.29
N VAL A 59 -7.25 0.85 -15.25
CA VAL A 59 -7.44 -0.61 -15.15
C VAL A 59 -6.10 -1.34 -15.09
N LYS A 60 -5.10 -0.95 -15.90
CA LYS A 60 -3.74 -1.53 -15.83
C LYS A 60 -3.12 -1.36 -14.45
N LEU A 61 -3.24 -0.16 -13.86
CA LEU A 61 -2.74 0.12 -12.51
C LEU A 61 -3.43 -0.74 -11.44
N LEU A 62 -4.73 -0.99 -11.58
CA LEU A 62 -5.47 -1.86 -10.67
C LEU A 62 -5.09 -3.33 -10.84
N THR A 63 -4.86 -3.77 -12.08
CA THR A 63 -4.37 -5.12 -12.38
C THR A 63 -2.97 -5.35 -11.82
N SER A 64 -2.07 -4.37 -11.90
CA SER A 64 -0.71 -4.51 -11.32
C SER A 64 -0.72 -4.60 -9.78
N LYS A 65 -1.78 -4.12 -9.13
CA LYS A 65 -1.99 -4.25 -7.67
C LYS A 65 -2.73 -5.54 -7.28
N GLY A 66 -3.13 -6.35 -8.25
CA GLY A 66 -3.88 -7.57 -8.03
C GLY A 66 -5.35 -7.35 -7.67
N LEU A 67 -5.90 -6.16 -7.90
CA LEU A 67 -7.31 -5.85 -7.59
C LEU A 67 -8.26 -6.29 -8.70
N LEU A 68 -7.81 -6.19 -9.96
CA LEU A 68 -8.59 -6.52 -11.14
C LEU A 68 -7.86 -7.53 -12.03
N GLU A 69 -8.62 -8.31 -12.78
CA GLU A 69 -8.11 -9.08 -13.90
C GLU A 69 -9.01 -8.87 -15.12
N SER A 70 -8.42 -8.73 -16.31
CA SER A 70 -9.18 -8.65 -17.56
C SER A 70 -9.13 -9.99 -18.28
N ARG A 71 -10.30 -10.59 -18.54
CA ARG A 71 -10.41 -11.86 -19.25
C ARG A 71 -11.17 -11.71 -20.57
N PRO A 72 -10.64 -12.25 -21.70
CA PRO A 72 -11.34 -12.22 -22.97
C PRO A 72 -12.75 -12.83 -22.86
N LYS A 73 -13.75 -12.17 -23.46
CA LYS A 73 -15.17 -12.57 -23.49
C LYS A 73 -15.90 -12.56 -22.14
N ILE A 74 -15.22 -12.29 -21.03
CA ILE A 74 -15.81 -12.20 -19.68
C ILE A 74 -15.87 -10.73 -19.23
N GLY A 75 -14.84 -9.95 -19.54
CA GLY A 75 -14.71 -8.57 -19.09
C GLY A 75 -13.67 -8.44 -17.98
N THR A 76 -13.74 -7.32 -17.23
CA THR A 76 -12.82 -7.04 -16.12
C THR A 76 -13.50 -7.44 -14.81
N ARG A 77 -12.81 -8.24 -14.00
CA ARG A 77 -13.33 -8.87 -12.79
C ARG A 77 -12.52 -8.45 -11.58
N VAL A 78 -13.18 -8.27 -10.44
CA VAL A 78 -12.52 -8.09 -9.13
C VAL A 78 -11.88 -9.41 -8.72
N VAL A 79 -10.59 -9.38 -8.39
CA VAL A 79 -9.82 -10.57 -7.99
C VAL A 79 -10.07 -10.89 -6.52
N ASP A 80 -9.92 -12.16 -6.15
CA ASP A 80 -9.95 -12.59 -4.76
C ASP A 80 -8.88 -11.87 -3.92
N ARG A 81 -9.24 -11.57 -2.66
CA ARG A 81 -8.42 -10.82 -1.72
C ARG A 81 -7.04 -11.44 -1.48
N ALA A 82 -6.90 -12.76 -1.64
CA ALA A 82 -5.62 -13.45 -1.51
C ALA A 82 -4.55 -12.99 -2.51
N TYR A 83 -4.94 -12.35 -3.61
CA TYR A 83 -4.02 -11.87 -4.65
C TYR A 83 -3.73 -10.37 -4.56
N TRP A 84 -4.36 -9.65 -3.62
CA TRP A 84 -4.17 -8.22 -3.49
C TRP A 84 -2.77 -7.94 -2.91
N ASN A 85 -2.05 -7.00 -3.52
CA ASN A 85 -0.73 -6.61 -3.04
C ASN A 85 -0.82 -5.65 -1.86
N PHE A 86 -1.10 -6.17 -0.66
CA PHE A 86 -1.22 -5.38 0.57
C PHE A 86 0.05 -4.65 0.99
N LEU A 87 1.20 -5.01 0.42
CA LEU A 87 2.48 -4.33 0.66
C LEU A 87 2.73 -3.16 -0.30
N ASP A 88 1.84 -2.94 -1.29
CA ASP A 88 1.93 -1.78 -2.20
C ASP A 88 1.56 -0.48 -1.45
N PRO A 89 2.47 0.50 -1.34
CA PRO A 89 2.22 1.72 -0.56
C PRO A 89 1.01 2.52 -1.02
N GLN A 90 0.70 2.52 -2.32
CA GLN A 90 -0.45 3.24 -2.85
C GLN A 90 -1.76 2.49 -2.54
N LEU A 91 -1.74 1.16 -2.47
CA LEU A 91 -2.90 0.40 -2.00
C LEU A 91 -3.19 0.71 -0.52
N ILE A 92 -2.14 0.76 0.31
CA ILE A 92 -2.25 1.16 1.73
C ILE A 92 -2.82 2.57 1.84
N GLU A 93 -2.33 3.52 1.02
CA GLU A 93 -2.87 4.89 0.96
C GLU A 93 -4.37 4.90 0.62
N TRP A 94 -4.83 4.01 -0.27
CA TRP A 94 -6.23 3.94 -0.67
C TRP A 94 -7.12 3.24 0.36
N MET A 95 -6.55 2.42 1.24
CA MET A 95 -7.24 1.79 2.37
C MET A 95 -7.52 2.76 3.52
N ASP A 96 -6.90 3.94 3.52
CA ASP A 96 -7.10 4.96 4.53
C ASP A 96 -8.60 5.31 4.70
N GLY A 97 -9.06 5.26 5.95
CA GLY A 97 -10.46 5.44 6.33
C GLY A 97 -11.45 4.34 5.89
N LEU A 98 -11.00 3.21 5.32
CA LEU A 98 -11.86 2.08 4.93
C LEU A 98 -11.72 0.86 5.82
N THR A 99 -10.60 0.71 6.51
CA THR A 99 -10.27 -0.48 7.32
C THR A 99 -10.08 -0.08 8.77
N ASP A 100 -10.38 -0.99 9.69
CA ASP A 100 -9.97 -0.88 11.07
C ASP A 100 -8.43 -0.83 11.15
N ILE A 101 -7.90 0.33 11.57
CA ILE A 101 -6.47 0.62 11.64
C ILE A 101 -5.78 -0.36 12.59
N ASP A 102 -6.42 -0.71 13.71
CA ASP A 102 -5.83 -1.60 14.71
C ASP A 102 -5.71 -3.02 14.18
N GLN A 103 -6.75 -3.50 13.49
CA GLN A 103 -6.72 -4.82 12.84
C GLN A 103 -5.66 -4.86 11.75
N PHE A 104 -5.56 -3.82 10.93
CA PHE A 104 -4.58 -3.71 9.86
C PHE A 104 -3.15 -3.69 10.42
N CYS A 105 -2.86 -2.81 11.37
CA CYS A 105 -1.54 -2.74 12.03
C CYS A 105 -1.17 -4.06 12.70
N SER A 106 -2.12 -4.76 13.32
CA SER A 106 -1.89 -6.08 13.93
C SER A 106 -1.41 -7.12 12.91
N GLN A 107 -1.93 -7.11 11.69
CA GLN A 107 -1.49 -8.02 10.62
C GLN A 107 -0.03 -7.73 10.21
N PHE A 108 0.34 -6.46 10.07
CA PHE A 108 1.72 -6.06 9.75
C PHE A 108 2.69 -6.38 10.89
N LEU A 109 2.29 -6.15 12.15
CA LEU A 109 3.09 -6.55 13.30
C LEU A 109 3.25 -8.08 13.37
N GLY A 110 2.24 -8.84 12.96
CA GLY A 110 2.35 -10.29 12.80
C GLY A 110 3.43 -10.69 11.79
N LEU A 111 3.48 -10.03 10.63
CA LEU A 111 4.53 -10.24 9.63
C LEU A 111 5.92 -9.87 10.21
N ARG A 112 6.06 -8.69 10.81
CA ARG A 112 7.32 -8.24 11.43
C ARG A 112 7.81 -9.24 12.48
N ARG A 113 6.93 -9.73 13.36
CA ARG A 113 7.28 -10.77 14.35
C ARG A 113 7.76 -12.09 13.73
N ALA A 114 7.30 -12.43 12.53
CA ALA A 114 7.71 -13.65 11.85
C ALA A 114 9.11 -13.53 11.21
N ILE A 115 9.50 -12.33 10.75
CA ILE A 115 10.72 -12.14 9.95
C ILE A 115 11.84 -11.40 10.70
N GLU A 116 11.51 -10.41 11.52
CA GLU A 116 12.50 -9.52 12.14
C GLU A 116 13.41 -10.23 13.15
N PRO A 117 12.95 -11.20 13.96
CA PRO A 117 13.86 -11.89 14.88
C PRO A 117 15.02 -12.59 14.16
N GLU A 118 14.75 -13.24 13.02
CA GLU A 118 15.79 -13.89 12.22
C GLU A 118 16.67 -12.84 11.52
N ALA A 119 16.08 -11.76 10.99
CA ALA A 119 16.86 -10.65 10.43
C ALA A 119 17.81 -10.04 11.46
N CYS A 120 17.35 -9.81 12.69
CA CYS A 120 18.19 -9.35 13.80
C CYS A 120 19.30 -10.35 14.14
N ALA A 121 19.00 -11.66 14.16
CA ALA A 121 20.00 -12.69 14.44
C ALA A 121 21.08 -12.78 13.35
N LEU A 122 20.70 -12.63 12.08
CA LEU A 122 21.63 -12.57 10.95
C LEU A 122 22.45 -11.28 10.98
N ALA A 123 21.81 -10.13 11.19
CA ALA A 123 22.50 -8.85 11.34
C ALA A 123 23.52 -8.88 12.48
N ALA A 124 23.19 -9.48 13.61
CA ALA A 124 24.13 -9.64 14.72
C ALA A 124 25.41 -10.40 14.31
N LYS A 125 25.29 -11.40 13.43
CA LYS A 125 26.41 -12.21 12.92
C LYS A 125 27.19 -11.52 11.79
N PHE A 126 26.49 -10.89 10.85
CA PHE A 126 27.08 -10.46 9.57
C PHE A 126 27.30 -8.95 9.42
N ALA A 127 26.70 -8.11 10.28
CA ALA A 127 26.85 -6.66 10.17
C ALA A 127 28.32 -6.22 10.22
N THR A 128 28.69 -5.31 9.31
CA THR A 128 30.02 -4.69 9.30
C THR A 128 30.22 -3.76 10.49
N ALA A 129 31.47 -3.34 10.74
CA ALA A 129 31.75 -2.38 11.80
C ALA A 129 31.00 -1.05 11.58
N GLU A 130 30.95 -0.58 10.33
CA GLU A 130 30.26 0.64 9.93
C GLU A 130 28.75 0.53 10.15
N GLN A 131 28.14 -0.59 9.77
CA GLN A 131 26.70 -0.84 9.99
C GLN A 131 26.36 -0.90 11.49
N ARG A 132 27.25 -1.46 12.33
CA ARG A 132 27.04 -1.49 13.80
C ARG A 132 27.11 -0.10 14.42
N ILE A 133 28.04 0.73 13.94
CA ILE A 133 28.14 2.14 14.37
C ILE A 133 26.85 2.88 13.96
N GLU A 134 26.44 2.76 12.70
CA GLU A 134 25.23 3.42 12.20
C GLU A 134 23.97 2.95 12.94
N LEU A 135 23.82 1.65 13.22
CA LEU A 135 22.72 1.12 14.05
C LEU A 135 22.70 1.74 15.44
N SER A 136 23.87 1.89 16.06
CA SER A 136 23.99 2.50 17.38
C SER A 136 23.60 3.98 17.36
N GLU A 137 24.03 4.73 16.36
CA GLU A 137 23.66 6.14 16.18
C GLU A 137 22.17 6.33 15.92
N ILE A 138 21.57 5.48 15.07
CA ILE A 138 20.13 5.52 14.80
C ILE A 138 19.35 5.19 16.08
N PHE A 139 19.76 4.17 16.83
CA PHE A 139 19.10 3.80 18.08
C PHE A 139 19.15 4.95 19.11
N GLN A 140 20.28 5.65 19.22
CA GLN A 140 20.35 6.81 20.12
C GLN A 140 19.37 7.92 19.71
N LYS A 141 19.23 8.19 18.40
CA LYS A 141 18.23 9.16 17.90
C LYS A 141 16.80 8.73 18.21
N MET A 142 16.49 7.43 18.18
CA MET A 142 15.19 6.92 18.61
C MET A 142 14.94 7.27 20.09
N VAL A 143 15.91 6.97 20.96
CA VAL A 143 15.82 7.28 22.40
C VAL A 143 15.65 8.79 22.64
N GLU A 144 16.37 9.63 21.90
CA GLU A 144 16.26 11.09 22.00
C GLU A 144 14.86 11.61 21.63
N VAL A 145 14.26 11.09 20.56
CA VAL A 145 12.92 11.50 20.12
C VAL A 145 11.83 10.98 21.07
N ASP A 146 11.96 9.76 21.58
CA ASP A 146 11.03 9.19 22.56
C ASP A 146 11.05 9.94 23.91
N ALA A 147 12.23 10.40 24.32
CA ALA A 147 12.43 11.15 25.58
C ALA A 147 12.11 12.65 25.47
N ALA A 148 11.78 13.17 24.29
CA ALA A 148 11.51 14.59 24.08
C ALA A 148 10.20 15.03 24.77
N GLU A 149 10.15 16.28 25.25
CA GLU A 149 8.93 16.85 25.86
C GLU A 149 7.73 16.88 24.89
N VAL A 150 8.02 17.04 23.60
CA VAL A 150 7.03 17.00 22.51
C VAL A 150 7.47 15.92 21.54
N PHE A 151 6.62 14.91 21.36
CA PHE A 151 6.89 13.80 20.46
C PHE A 151 6.77 14.24 19.00
N ASP A 152 7.88 14.18 18.26
CA ASP A 152 7.92 14.41 16.82
C ASP A 152 7.67 13.11 16.05
N GLN A 153 6.39 12.91 15.68
CA GLN A 153 5.94 11.73 14.95
C GLN A 153 6.64 11.57 13.59
N GLU A 154 6.93 12.66 12.88
CA GLU A 154 7.55 12.60 11.55
C GLU A 154 9.01 12.16 11.68
N SER A 155 9.74 12.75 12.62
CA SER A 155 11.11 12.34 12.93
C SER A 155 11.16 10.87 13.39
N TRP A 156 10.30 10.48 14.33
CA TRP A 156 10.21 9.10 14.81
C TRP A 156 10.00 8.11 13.66
N THR A 157 9.03 8.39 12.78
CA THR A 157 8.70 7.52 11.64
C THR A 157 9.90 7.36 10.70
N ASN A 158 10.59 8.45 10.40
CA ASN A 158 11.77 8.42 9.53
C ASN A 158 12.94 7.63 10.16
N ILE A 159 13.15 7.76 11.48
CA ILE A 159 14.20 7.05 12.19
C ILE A 159 13.86 5.55 12.30
N ASP A 160 12.61 5.21 12.63
CA ASP A 160 12.12 3.82 12.72
C ASP A 160 12.32 3.07 11.40
N ILE A 161 11.90 3.68 10.27
CA ILE A 161 12.10 3.11 8.93
C ILE A 161 13.59 2.84 8.67
N ARG A 162 14.47 3.79 9.00
CA ARG A 162 15.92 3.63 8.80
C ARG A 162 16.50 2.54 9.69
N PHE A 163 16.09 2.46 10.95
CA PHE A 163 16.56 1.45 11.91
C PHE A 163 16.25 0.04 11.40
N HIS A 164 14.99 -0.21 11.07
CA HIS A 164 14.55 -1.52 10.58
C HIS A 164 15.16 -1.84 9.21
N SER A 165 15.23 -0.88 8.28
CA SER A 165 15.87 -1.09 6.98
C SER A 165 17.34 -1.48 7.12
N LEU A 166 18.07 -0.83 8.03
CA LEU A 166 19.48 -1.14 8.27
C LEU A 166 19.67 -2.53 8.87
N ILE A 167 18.79 -2.99 9.76
CA ILE A 167 18.81 -4.37 10.25
C ILE A 167 18.71 -5.35 9.08
N PHE A 168 17.74 -5.16 8.17
CA PHE A 168 17.58 -6.05 7.01
C PHE A 168 18.79 -6.01 6.07
N ASN A 169 19.33 -4.82 5.79
CA ASN A 169 20.52 -4.66 4.94
C ASN A 169 21.80 -5.23 5.58
N ALA A 170 21.83 -5.37 6.91
CA ALA A 170 22.95 -5.94 7.64
C ALA A 170 22.89 -7.47 7.75
N THR A 171 21.84 -8.12 7.22
CA THR A 171 21.68 -9.59 7.28
C THR A 171 22.73 -10.36 6.46
N GLY A 172 23.43 -9.69 5.53
CA GLY A 172 24.40 -10.32 4.62
C GLY A 172 23.76 -11.01 3.41
N ASN A 173 22.49 -10.71 3.12
CA ASN A 173 21.76 -11.16 1.92
C ASN A 173 21.79 -10.13 0.79
#